data_AF-A0A960T2I6-F1
#
_entry.id   AF-A0A960T2I6-F1
#
_cell.length_a   1.000
_cell.length_b   1.000
_cell.length_c   1.000
_cell.angle_alpha   90.00
_cell.angle_beta   90.00
_cell.angle_gamma   90.00
#
_symmetry.space_group_name_H-M   'P 1'
#
loop_
_entity.id
_entity.type
_entity.pdbx_description
1 polymer ?
#
loop_
_entity_poly.entity_id
_entity_poly.type
_entity_poly.pdbx_seq_one_letter_code
_entity_poly.pdbx_strand_id
1 'polypeptide(L)'
;MNAVEIEEAVSRLAAAPFDPEAFPYAFLEAFGNKATTVKRLKSGNTNQSDVPGGVLQRNNIHLNVCREGEVTATLAALRESAATARH
;
A
#
# COMPACT_ATOMS: atom_id res chain seq x y z
N MET A 1 9.18 2.66 14.36
CA MET A 1 8.06 2.41 15.26
C MET A 1 8.26 1.05 15.91
N ASN A 2 7.90 0.93 17.18
CA ASN A 2 7.79 -0.34 17.88
C ASN A 2 6.41 -0.98 17.62
N ALA A 3 6.21 -2.23 18.06
CA ALA A 3 4.98 -2.97 17.79
C ALA A 3 3.71 -2.33 18.40
N VAL A 4 3.83 -1.68 19.57
CA VAL A 4 2.69 -1.00 20.23
C VAL A 4 2.27 0.22 19.43
N GLU A 5 3.24 1.02 18.97
CA GLU A 5 2.95 2.18 18.11
C GLU A 5 2.27 1.76 16.80
N ILE A 6 2.70 0.63 16.21
CA ILE A 6 2.10 0.10 14.96
C ILE A 6 0.65 -0.32 15.22
N GLU A 7 0.39 -1.06 16.29
CA GLU A 7 -0.97 -1.49 16.64
C GLU A 7 -1.89 -0.28 16.81
N GLU A 8 -1.48 0.72 17.59
CA GLU A 8 -2.29 1.92 17.77
C GLU A 8 -2.53 2.67 16.46
N ALA A 9 -1.52 2.76 15.59
CA ALA A 9 -1.65 3.44 14.30
C ALA A 9 -2.62 2.70 13.36
N VAL A 10 -2.56 1.37 13.34
CA VAL A 10 -3.49 0.52 12.58
C VAL A 10 -4.90 0.63 13.14
N SER A 11 -5.07 0.63 14.47
CA SER A 11 -6.36 0.82 15.13
C SER A 11 -6.98 2.19 14.79
N ARG A 12 -6.18 3.26 14.75
CA ARG A 12 -6.63 4.59 14.29
C ARG A 12 -7.00 4.59 12.81
N LEU A 13 -6.22 3.94 11.96
CA LEU A 13 -6.49 3.83 10.52
C LEU A 13 -7.81 3.08 10.26
N ALA A 14 -8.05 1.98 10.98
CA ALA A 14 -9.26 1.16 10.83
C ALA A 14 -10.53 1.89 11.30
N ALA A 15 -10.42 2.79 12.27
CA ALA A 15 -11.55 3.58 12.77
C ALA A 15 -11.89 4.79 11.87
N ALA A 16 -10.98 5.21 10.98
CA ALA A 16 -11.19 6.33 10.09
C ALA A 16 -12.09 5.96 8.90
N PRO A 17 -12.78 6.93 8.27
CA PRO A 17 -13.45 6.70 7.00
C PRO A 17 -12.48 6.19 5.94
N PHE A 18 -12.94 5.23 5.14
CA PHE A 18 -12.13 4.65 4.08
C PHE A 18 -11.94 5.65 2.92
N ASP A 19 -10.68 6.01 2.65
CA ASP A 19 -10.26 6.79 1.49
C ASP A 19 -9.40 5.90 0.57
N PRO A 20 -9.91 5.46 -0.59
CA PRO A 20 -9.19 4.53 -1.45
C PRO A 20 -7.88 5.10 -2.02
N GLU A 21 -7.77 6.41 -2.20
CA GLU A 21 -6.57 7.04 -2.76
C GLU A 21 -5.48 7.25 -1.69
N ALA A 22 -5.89 7.58 -0.47
CA ALA A 22 -4.95 7.80 0.64
C ALA A 22 -4.57 6.50 1.36
N PHE A 23 -5.45 5.49 1.38
CA PHE A 23 -5.31 4.30 2.20
C PHE A 23 -3.99 3.54 2.03
N PRO A 24 -3.49 3.25 0.81
CA PRO A 24 -2.22 2.52 0.66
C PRO A 24 -1.06 3.22 1.35
N TYR A 25 -1.03 4.56 1.29
CA TYR A 25 0.03 5.36 1.90
C TYR A 25 -0.13 5.44 3.42
N ALA A 26 -1.35 5.65 3.92
CA ALA A 26 -1.65 5.65 5.34
C ALA A 26 -1.38 4.28 5.99
N PHE A 27 -1.66 3.19 5.28
CA PHE A 27 -1.30 1.83 5.68
C PHE A 27 0.21 1.69 5.83
N LEU A 28 1.00 2.12 4.84
CA LEU A 28 2.46 2.07 4.94
C LEU A 28 2.99 2.89 6.13
N GLU A 29 2.45 4.09 6.38
CA GLU A 29 2.82 4.92 7.52
C GLU A 29 2.47 4.24 8.86
N ALA A 30 1.31 3.59 8.96
CA ALA A 30 0.90 2.85 10.15
C ALA A 30 1.85 1.69 10.48
N PHE A 31 2.45 1.06 9.45
CA PHE A 31 3.50 0.04 9.60
C PHE A 31 4.92 0.62 9.76
N GLY A 32 5.04 1.93 10.01
CA GLY A 32 6.30 2.57 10.35
C GLY A 32 7.15 3.01 9.16
N ASN A 33 6.60 3.07 7.95
CA ASN A 33 7.32 3.67 6.82
C ASN A 33 7.57 5.16 7.06
N LYS A 34 8.80 5.60 6.77
CA LYS A 34 9.16 7.02 6.89
C LYS A 34 8.33 7.85 5.91
N ALA A 35 7.84 9.00 6.36
CA ALA A 35 7.07 9.93 5.51
C ALA A 35 7.78 10.30 4.19
N THR A 36 9.12 10.37 4.18
CA THR A 36 9.89 10.61 2.94
C THR A 36 9.78 9.47 1.93
N THR A 37 9.70 8.22 2.39
CA THR A 37 9.50 7.04 1.53
C THR A 37 8.09 7.06 0.95
N VAL A 38 7.10 7.33 1.79
CA VAL A 38 5.69 7.41 1.39
C VAL A 38 5.47 8.54 0.38
N LYS A 39 6.07 9.72 0.60
CA LYS A 39 6.04 10.83 -0.36
C LYS A 39 6.62 10.45 -1.73
N ARG A 40 7.71 9.69 -1.78
CA ARG A 40 8.31 9.23 -3.05
C ARG A 40 7.48 8.18 -3.77
N LEU A 41 6.77 7.32 -3.02
CA LEU A 41 5.80 6.40 -3.59
C LEU A 41 4.59 7.17 -4.16
N LYS A 42 4.09 8.16 -3.42
CA LYS A 42 2.95 8.98 -3.83
C LYS A 42 3.24 9.86 -5.05
N SER A 43 4.46 10.36 -5.18
CA SER A 43 4.88 11.12 -6.37
C SER A 43 5.24 10.25 -7.58
N GLY A 44 5.16 8.92 -7.45
CA GLY A 44 5.52 7.98 -8.51
C GLY A 44 7.03 7.77 -8.71
N ASN A 45 7.89 8.49 -7.98
CA ASN A 45 9.35 8.41 -8.15
C ASN A 45 9.92 7.01 -7.86
N THR A 46 9.38 6.32 -6.85
CA THR A 46 9.78 4.93 -6.50
C THR A 46 8.69 3.90 -6.68
N ASN A 47 7.49 4.32 -7.08
CA ASN A 47 6.41 3.39 -7.30
C ASN A 47 6.59 2.76 -8.69
N GLN A 48 7.06 1.51 -8.71
CA GLN A 48 7.31 0.75 -9.95
C GLN A 48 6.17 -0.21 -10.28
N SER A 49 4.98 0.00 -9.68
CA SER A 49 3.78 -0.78 -9.99
C SER A 49 3.43 -0.67 -11.48
N ASP A 50 3.22 -1.81 -12.12
CA ASP A 50 2.62 -1.94 -13.44
C ASP A 50 1.10 -2.16 -13.38
N VAL A 51 0.53 -2.28 -12.17
CA VAL A 51 -0.92 -2.41 -11.95
C VAL A 51 -1.53 -1.01 -11.77
N PRO A 52 -2.64 -0.67 -12.47
CA PRO A 52 -3.34 0.61 -12.28
C PRO A 52 -3.75 0.82 -10.82
N GLY A 53 -3.41 1.99 -10.26
CA GLY A 53 -3.67 2.31 -8.85
C GLY A 53 -2.76 1.57 -7.85
N GLY A 54 -1.88 0.69 -8.33
CA GLY A 54 -0.99 -0.09 -7.46
C GLY A 54 0.11 0.76 -6.85
N VAL A 55 0.48 0.42 -5.61
CA VAL A 55 1.58 1.00 -4.86
C VAL A 55 2.59 -0.11 -4.56
N LEU A 56 3.71 -0.07 -5.27
CA LEU A 56 4.80 -1.03 -5.10
C LEU A 56 5.93 -0.41 -4.28
N GLN A 57 6.06 -0.88 -3.04
CA GLN A 57 7.27 -0.66 -2.26
C GLN A 57 8.24 -1.81 -2.50
N ARG A 58 9.25 -1.54 -3.34
CA ARG A 58 10.31 -2.50 -3.69
C ARG A 58 10.86 -3.25 -2.46
N ASN A 59 11.06 -4.55 -2.61
CA ASN A 59 11.51 -5.54 -1.63
C ASN A 59 10.59 -5.70 -0.40
N ASN A 60 9.39 -5.12 -0.41
CA ASN A 60 8.50 -5.14 0.75
C ASN A 60 7.09 -5.61 0.39
N ILE A 61 6.32 -4.79 -0.33
CA ILE A 61 4.89 -5.04 -0.55
C ILE A 61 4.38 -4.37 -1.82
N HIS A 62 3.44 -5.05 -2.50
CA HIS A 62 2.66 -4.51 -3.60
C HIS A 62 1.19 -4.42 -3.18
N LEU A 63 0.68 -3.19 -3.07
CA LEU A 63 -0.68 -2.89 -2.60
C LEU A 63 -1.56 -2.41 -3.75
N ASN A 64 -2.85 -2.72 -3.71
CA ASN A 64 -3.85 -2.05 -4.52
C ASN A 64 -5.19 -2.02 -3.78
N VAL A 65 -5.99 -0.99 -4.02
CA VAL A 65 -7.36 -0.88 -3.52
C VAL A 65 -8.31 -1.33 -4.62
N CYS A 66 -9.38 -2.00 -4.25
CA CYS A 66 -10.41 -2.47 -5.17
C CYS A 66 -11.81 -2.16 -4.66
N ARG A 67 -12.79 -2.30 -5.56
CA ARG A 67 -14.21 -2.20 -5.19
C ARG A 67 -14.64 -3.44 -4.42
N GLU A 68 -15.77 -3.31 -3.72
CA GLU A 68 -16.41 -4.45 -3.07
C GLU A 68 -16.66 -5.58 -4.09
N GLY A 69 -16.31 -6.82 -3.72
CA GLY A 69 -16.40 -8.00 -4.59
C GLY A 69 -15.19 -8.25 -5.50
N GLU A 70 -14.30 -7.27 -5.69
CA GLU A 70 -13.18 -7.36 -6.66
C GLU A 70 -11.85 -7.85 -6.05
N VAL A 71 -11.87 -8.32 -4.80
CA VAL A 71 -10.65 -8.72 -4.06
C VAL A 71 -9.88 -9.81 -4.80
N THR A 72 -10.57 -10.87 -5.24
CA THR A 72 -9.92 -12.00 -5.93
C THR A 72 -9.26 -11.57 -7.22
N ALA A 73 -9.96 -10.79 -8.05
CA ALA A 73 -9.43 -10.30 -9.32
C ALA A 73 -8.22 -9.36 -9.12
N THR A 74 -8.31 -8.47 -8.15
CA THR A 74 -7.24 -7.51 -7.83
C THR A 74 -6.01 -8.22 -7.28
N LEU A 75 -6.20 -9.19 -6.39
CA LEU A 75 -5.09 -9.98 -5.86
C LEU A 75 -4.42 -10.84 -6.93
N ALA A 76 -5.20 -11.39 -7.88
CA ALA A 76 -4.64 -12.10 -9.03
C ALA A 76 -3.77 -11.16 -9.89
N ALA A 77 -4.27 -9.96 -10.22
CA ALA A 77 -3.50 -8.96 -10.98
C ALA A 77 -2.19 -8.57 -10.29
N LEU A 78 -2.20 -8.39 -8.96
CA LEU A 78 -0.99 -8.11 -8.17
C LEU A 78 0.01 -9.28 -8.19
N ARG A 79 -0.47 -10.53 -8.17
CA ARG A 79 0.39 -11.72 -8.20
C ARG A 79 0.99 -11.98 -9.59
N GLU A 80 0.24 -11.68 -10.63
CA GLU A 80 0.65 -11.87 -12.04
C GLU A 80 1.51 -10.72 -12.57
N SER A 81 1.53 -9.59 -11.87
CA SER A 81 2.38 -8.42 -12.15
C SER A 81 3.86 -8.82 -12.30
N ALA A 82 4.45 -8.43 -13.43
CA ALA A 82 5.88 -8.60 -13.66
C ALA A 82 6.70 -7.71 -12.71
N ALA A 83 6.15 -6.56 -12.30
CA ALA A 83 6.76 -5.70 -11.30
C ALA A 83 6.87 -6.40 -9.93
N THR A 84 5.86 -7.15 -9.49
CA THR A 84 5.91 -7.94 -8.23
C THR A 84 7.02 -8.97 -8.25
N ALA A 85 7.22 -9.67 -9.37
CA ALA A 85 8.29 -10.67 -9.48
C ALA A 85 9.70 -10.04 -9.55
N ARG A 86 9.80 -8.79 -9.99
CA ARG A 86 11.06 -8.10 -10.27
C ARG A 86 11.58 -7.24 -9.11
N HIS A 87 10.71 -6.77 -8.22
CA HIS A 87 11.00 -5.72 -7.25
C HIS A 87 10.66 -6.12 -5.82
#